data_AF-A0A2W5XS87-F1
#
_entry.id   AF-A0A2W5XS87-F1
#
_cell.length_a   1.000
_cell.length_b   1.000
_cell.length_c   1.000
_cell.angle_alpha   90.00
_cell.angle_beta   90.00
_cell.angle_gamma   90.00
#
_symmetry.space_group_name_H-M   'P 1'
#
loop_
_entity.id
_entity.type
_entity.pdbx_description
1 polymer ?
#
loop_
_entity_poly.entity_id
_entity_poly.type
_entity_poly.pdbx_seq_one_letter_code
_entity_poly.pdbx_strand_id
1 'polypeptide(L)'
;MDGNAAVHAAGIKAMLYSDPNRQAPSDPLYTSDETTFAHDCTGSRIQGAYQQYLMDPASSSLRTLWKNWIASQSVGVTWDAIFEDNANDVLYLPTLPCNYSAGSWLAAAQELNSAQAPTPIIYSGLRIDDEKELNVSPNVIGGLQEGCYSSRDEPKAIKYWALIENNEIAMAQQGKMFLLLWGRHGRREQRGRQPAIYLQFISTDIRSGIDRSVGVVRDAFALPRHAGNASRRSGPTRPDPERHQRSEAD
;
A
#
# COMPACT_ATOMS: atom_id res chain seq x y z
N MET A 1 -23.91 -17.31 5.24
CA MET A 1 -23.52 -16.32 4.21
C MET A 1 -22.32 -16.90 3.52
N ASP A 2 -22.34 -17.02 2.18
CA ASP A 2 -21.31 -17.72 1.40
C ASP A 2 -20.05 -16.87 1.18
N GLY A 3 -19.57 -16.23 2.25
CA GLY A 3 -18.34 -15.44 2.28
C GLY A 3 -18.14 -14.52 1.08
N ASN A 4 -16.89 -14.37 0.65
CA ASN A 4 -16.51 -13.76 -0.62
C ASN A 4 -16.12 -14.82 -1.68
N ALA A 5 -16.62 -16.05 -1.56
CA ALA A 5 -16.24 -17.16 -2.43
C ALA A 5 -16.57 -16.87 -3.91
N ALA A 6 -17.70 -16.22 -4.20
CA ALA A 6 -18.07 -15.82 -5.55
C ALA A 6 -17.12 -14.77 -6.16
N VAL A 7 -16.57 -13.87 -5.33
CA VAL A 7 -15.56 -12.88 -5.75
C VAL A 7 -14.29 -13.61 -6.19
N HIS A 8 -13.82 -14.54 -5.38
CA HIS A 8 -12.64 -15.35 -5.71
C HIS A 8 -12.89 -16.28 -6.91
N ALA A 9 -14.08 -16.86 -7.05
CA ALA A 9 -14.45 -17.68 -8.19
C ALA A 9 -14.44 -16.91 -9.52
N ALA A 10 -14.64 -15.59 -9.46
CA ALA A 10 -14.49 -14.69 -10.61
C ALA A 10 -13.03 -14.28 -10.89
N GLY A 11 -12.06 -14.76 -10.09
CA GLY A 11 -10.64 -14.39 -10.18
C GLY A 11 -10.33 -13.02 -9.58
N ILE A 12 -11.24 -12.43 -8.82
CA ILE A 12 -11.06 -11.11 -8.20
C ILE A 12 -10.40 -11.30 -6.83
N LYS A 13 -9.38 -10.47 -6.57
CA LYS A 13 -8.70 -10.38 -5.28
C LYS A 13 -9.47 -9.51 -4.30
N ALA A 14 -9.57 -9.93 -3.04
CA ALA A 14 -10.30 -9.22 -2.00
C ALA A 14 -9.36 -8.74 -0.88
N MET A 15 -9.55 -7.51 -0.41
CA MET A 15 -8.79 -6.95 0.70
C MET A 15 -9.70 -6.49 1.82
N LEU A 16 -9.29 -6.73 3.06
CA LEU A 16 -9.96 -6.18 4.24
C LEU A 16 -9.38 -4.80 4.56
N TYR A 17 -10.19 -3.75 4.50
CA TYR A 17 -9.76 -2.42 4.93
C TYR A 17 -9.69 -2.32 6.46
N SER A 18 -8.63 -1.73 6.97
CA SER A 18 -8.43 -1.42 8.38
C SER A 18 -7.65 -0.12 8.53
N ASP A 19 -7.80 0.54 9.68
CA ASP A 19 -7.02 1.74 10.02
C ASP A 19 -6.58 1.63 11.49
N PRO A 20 -5.61 0.77 11.83
CA PRO A 20 -5.21 0.58 13.21
C PRO A 20 -4.55 1.84 13.81
N ASN A 21 -4.23 2.88 13.02
CA ASN A 21 -3.51 4.08 13.46
C ASN A 21 -4.43 5.27 13.79
N ARG A 22 -5.66 5.30 13.26
CA ARG A 22 -6.65 6.37 13.52
C ARG A 22 -8.00 5.79 13.90
N GLN A 23 -8.47 6.09 15.11
CA GLN A 23 -9.76 5.58 15.60
C GLN A 23 -10.62 6.70 16.19
N ALA A 24 -11.81 6.89 15.62
CA ALA A 24 -12.91 7.62 16.25
C ALA A 24 -13.72 6.69 17.18
N PRO A 25 -14.48 7.21 18.16
CA PRO A 25 -15.30 6.39 19.06
C PRO A 25 -16.28 5.42 18.39
N SER A 26 -16.68 5.70 17.14
CA SER A 26 -17.57 4.84 16.35
C SER A 26 -16.84 3.73 15.58
N ASP A 27 -15.52 3.68 15.65
CA ASP A 27 -14.70 2.78 14.85
C ASP A 27 -14.55 1.40 15.50
N PRO A 28 -14.70 0.28 14.76
CA PRO A 28 -14.44 -1.08 15.18
C PRO A 28 -13.16 -1.41 15.94
N LEU A 29 -12.08 -0.64 15.76
CA LEU A 29 -10.83 -0.83 16.52
C LEU A 29 -10.71 0.18 17.68
N TYR A 30 -11.72 1.02 17.93
CA TYR A 30 -11.77 1.86 19.10
C TYR A 30 -12.02 1.02 20.36
N THR A 31 -11.34 1.37 21.45
CA THR A 31 -11.45 0.70 22.75
C THR A 31 -11.40 1.71 23.89
N SER A 32 -11.82 1.31 25.08
CA SER A 32 -11.60 2.08 26.31
C SER A 32 -10.23 1.79 26.96
N ASP A 33 -9.48 0.83 26.43
CA ASP A 33 -8.13 0.53 26.89
C ASP A 33 -7.14 1.62 26.47
N GLU A 34 -6.78 2.49 27.43
CA GLU A 34 -5.83 3.58 27.22
C GLU A 34 -4.50 3.11 26.64
N THR A 35 -4.05 1.89 26.92
CA THR A 35 -2.75 1.40 26.45
C THR A 35 -2.66 1.28 24.93
N THR A 36 -3.78 1.38 24.20
CA THR A 36 -3.82 1.35 22.73
C THR A 36 -3.63 2.72 22.08
N PHE A 37 -3.77 3.81 22.83
CA PHE A 37 -3.68 5.16 22.31
C PHE A 37 -2.28 5.74 22.50
N ALA A 38 -1.88 6.62 21.60
CA ALA A 38 -0.71 7.46 21.82
C ALA A 38 -1.10 8.67 22.67
N HIS A 39 -0.23 9.01 23.63
CA HIS A 39 -0.42 10.16 24.51
C HIS A 39 0.68 11.21 24.31
N ASP A 40 0.31 12.46 24.52
CA ASP A 40 1.26 13.56 24.60
C ASP A 40 2.02 13.55 25.95
N CYS A 41 2.93 14.51 26.14
CA CYS A 41 3.72 14.62 27.36
C CYS A 41 2.90 14.95 28.62
N THR A 42 1.61 15.29 28.48
CA THR A 42 0.69 15.51 29.62
C THR A 42 -0.08 14.25 30.00
N GLY A 43 0.04 13.18 29.21
CA GLY A 43 -0.74 11.95 29.35
C GLY A 43 -2.11 12.03 28.68
N SER A 44 -2.39 13.05 27.86
CA SER A 44 -3.65 13.20 27.14
C SER A 44 -3.60 12.44 25.81
N ARG A 45 -4.71 11.79 25.41
CA ARG A 45 -4.82 11.15 24.09
C ARG A 45 -4.62 12.20 22.99
N ILE A 46 -3.88 11.85 21.95
CA ILE A 46 -3.69 12.74 20.81
C ILE A 46 -4.86 12.56 19.83
N GLN A 47 -5.55 13.65 19.51
CA GLN A 47 -6.65 13.66 18.53
C GLN A 47 -6.24 14.51 17.32
N GLY A 48 -6.33 13.92 16.12
CA GLY A 48 -6.00 14.61 14.87
C GLY A 48 -7.15 15.48 14.33
N ALA A 49 -6.91 16.13 13.19
CA ALA A 49 -7.85 17.06 12.55
C ALA A 49 -9.24 16.47 12.20
N TYR A 50 -9.36 15.14 12.10
CA TYR A 50 -10.61 14.43 11.74
C TYR A 50 -11.35 13.85 12.96
N GLN A 51 -11.08 14.34 14.16
CA GLN A 51 -11.66 13.84 15.41
C GLN A 51 -11.35 12.37 15.72
N GLN A 52 -10.36 11.80 15.04
CA GLN A 52 -9.83 10.46 15.31
C GLN A 52 -8.66 10.55 16.28
N TYR A 53 -8.60 9.62 17.22
CA TYR A 53 -7.46 9.47 18.10
C TYR A 53 -6.32 8.75 17.37
N LEU A 54 -5.10 9.18 17.64
CA LEU A 54 -3.88 8.49 17.26
C LEU A 54 -3.72 7.25 18.13
N MET A 55 -3.59 6.10 17.50
CA MET A 55 -3.26 4.84 18.18
C MET A 55 -1.74 4.69 18.28
N ASP A 56 -1.23 3.98 19.30
CA ASP A 56 0.20 3.77 19.48
C ASP A 56 0.65 2.43 18.83
N PRO A 57 1.44 2.45 17.75
CA PRO A 57 1.94 1.22 17.12
C PRO A 57 2.89 0.42 18.02
N ALA A 58 3.49 1.04 19.05
CA ALA A 58 4.33 0.34 20.02
C ALA A 58 3.51 -0.50 21.00
N SER A 59 2.20 -0.24 21.11
CA SER A 59 1.28 -0.93 22.00
C SER A 59 1.09 -2.41 21.64
N SER A 60 1.43 -3.30 22.58
CA SER A 60 1.08 -4.72 22.47
C SER A 60 -0.43 -4.95 22.51
N SER A 61 -1.17 -4.13 23.26
CA SER A 61 -2.63 -4.18 23.31
C SER A 61 -3.25 -3.87 21.95
N LEU A 62 -2.74 -2.85 21.24
CA LEU A 62 -3.19 -2.54 19.88
C LEU A 62 -2.90 -3.69 18.92
N ARG A 63 -1.70 -4.29 18.98
CA ARG A 63 -1.34 -5.45 18.16
C ARG A 63 -2.33 -6.61 18.34
N THR A 64 -2.67 -6.93 19.59
CA THR A 64 -3.64 -7.98 19.91
C THR A 64 -5.05 -7.59 19.46
N LEU A 65 -5.46 -6.35 19.68
CA LEU A 65 -6.78 -5.84 19.28
C LEU A 65 -6.96 -5.94 17.76
N TRP A 66 -5.99 -5.46 16.98
CA TRP A 66 -6.05 -5.50 15.52
C TRP A 66 -6.05 -6.94 14.99
N LYS A 67 -5.20 -7.82 15.53
CA LYS A 67 -5.17 -9.23 15.15
C LYS A 67 -6.49 -9.95 15.40
N ASN A 68 -7.08 -9.73 16.57
CA ASN A 68 -8.38 -10.32 16.94
C ASN A 68 -9.49 -9.76 16.05
N TRP A 69 -9.45 -8.48 15.73
CA TRP A 69 -10.39 -7.87 14.81
C TRP A 69 -10.28 -8.46 13.40
N ILE A 70 -9.08 -8.56 12.82
CA ILE A 70 -8.86 -9.22 11.52
C ILE A 70 -9.44 -10.64 11.53
N ALA A 71 -9.14 -11.42 12.57
CA ALA A 71 -9.66 -12.78 12.71
C ALA A 71 -11.19 -12.80 12.74
N SER A 72 -11.83 -11.87 13.48
CA SER A 72 -13.30 -11.76 13.53
C SER A 72 -13.92 -11.42 12.18
N GLN A 73 -13.28 -10.55 11.40
CA GLN A 73 -13.74 -10.17 10.05
C GLN A 73 -13.47 -11.25 9.00
N SER A 74 -12.67 -12.27 9.36
CA SER A 74 -12.30 -13.37 8.45
C SER A 74 -13.14 -14.63 8.68
N VAL A 75 -14.14 -14.61 9.58
CA VAL A 75 -15.00 -15.79 9.81
C VAL A 75 -15.84 -16.07 8.56
N GLY A 76 -15.52 -17.16 7.87
CA GLY A 76 -16.20 -17.57 6.64
C GLY A 76 -15.83 -16.74 5.40
N VAL A 77 -14.78 -15.92 5.48
CA VAL A 77 -14.30 -15.05 4.40
C VAL A 77 -12.78 -15.23 4.25
N THR A 78 -12.28 -15.24 3.02
CA THR A 78 -10.84 -15.32 2.75
C THR A 78 -10.36 -14.00 2.18
N TRP A 79 -9.39 -13.35 2.81
CA TRP A 79 -8.78 -12.13 2.27
C TRP A 79 -7.43 -12.44 1.61
N ASP A 80 -7.14 -11.84 0.45
CA ASP A 80 -5.82 -11.93 -0.17
C ASP A 80 -4.80 -11.00 0.52
N ALA A 81 -5.28 -9.92 1.13
CA ALA A 81 -4.48 -9.00 1.95
C ALA A 81 -5.36 -8.21 2.93
N ILE A 82 -4.71 -7.63 3.94
CA ILE A 82 -5.25 -6.54 4.75
C ILE A 82 -4.72 -5.24 4.18
N PHE A 83 -5.61 -4.27 3.99
CA PHE A 83 -5.25 -2.91 3.70
C PHE A 83 -5.11 -2.14 5.02
N GLU A 84 -3.91 -1.63 5.30
CA GLU A 84 -3.60 -0.82 6.48
C GLU A 84 -3.60 0.66 6.09
N ASP A 85 -4.67 1.38 6.41
CA ASP A 85 -4.75 2.80 6.17
C ASP A 85 -3.96 3.61 7.22
N ASN A 86 -3.52 4.81 6.83
CA ASN A 86 -2.72 5.72 7.65
C ASN A 86 -1.50 5.06 8.33
N ALA A 87 -0.88 4.05 7.71
CA ALA A 87 0.26 3.36 8.30
C ALA A 87 1.42 4.32 8.57
N ASN A 88 2.03 4.26 9.77
CA ASN A 88 3.15 5.13 10.16
C ASN A 88 2.85 6.65 10.08
N ASP A 89 1.60 7.07 9.88
CA ASP A 89 1.23 8.48 9.69
C ASP A 89 1.13 9.23 11.05
N VAL A 90 1.84 10.35 11.18
CA VAL A 90 1.75 11.33 12.30
C VAL A 90 1.48 12.76 11.82
N LEU A 91 0.98 12.92 10.60
CA LEU A 91 0.58 14.18 10.02
C LEU A 91 -0.74 14.68 10.61
N TYR A 92 -0.94 16.00 10.54
CA TYR A 92 -2.17 16.69 10.97
C TYR A 92 -2.53 16.48 12.45
N LEU A 93 -1.52 16.25 13.30
CA LEU A 93 -1.65 16.18 14.74
C LEU A 93 -1.37 17.56 15.38
N PRO A 94 -2.11 17.95 16.44
CA PRO A 94 -1.84 19.18 17.17
C PRO A 94 -0.56 19.10 18.03
N THR A 95 -0.15 17.88 18.38
CA THR A 95 1.06 17.56 19.14
C THR A 95 1.54 16.16 18.76
N LEU A 96 2.83 15.90 18.93
CA LEU A 96 3.43 14.58 18.71
C LEU A 96 3.38 13.73 20.00
N PRO A 97 3.42 12.39 19.89
CA PRO A 97 3.54 11.51 21.04
C PRO A 97 4.71 11.89 21.96
N CYS A 98 4.53 11.67 23.26
CA CYS A 98 5.62 11.82 24.22
C CYS A 98 6.81 10.93 23.80
N ASN A 99 8.03 11.49 23.80
CA ASN A 99 9.25 10.82 23.33
C ASN A 99 9.22 10.37 21.85
N TYR A 100 8.40 10.99 21.01
CA TYR A 100 8.36 10.67 19.58
C TYR A 100 9.74 10.87 18.92
N SER A 101 10.12 9.89 18.11
CA SER A 101 11.11 10.01 17.06
C SER A 101 10.61 9.26 15.82
N ALA A 102 10.97 9.74 14.62
CA ALA A 102 10.55 9.08 13.38
C ALA A 102 11.02 7.63 13.31
N GLY A 103 12.27 7.35 13.70
CA GLY A 103 12.83 6.00 13.68
C GLY A 103 12.16 5.04 14.66
N SER A 104 11.85 5.48 15.89
CA SER A 104 11.15 4.62 16.85
C SER A 104 9.69 4.37 16.46
N TRP A 105 9.02 5.37 15.86
CA TRP A 105 7.66 5.23 15.37
C TRP A 105 7.58 4.26 14.19
N LEU A 106 8.51 4.39 13.23
CA LEU A 106 8.63 3.46 12.10
C LEU A 106 8.91 2.02 12.56
N ALA A 107 9.85 1.83 13.49
CA ALA A 107 10.15 0.51 14.04
C ALA A 107 8.92 -0.11 14.71
N ALA A 108 8.18 0.67 15.49
CA ALA A 108 6.94 0.23 16.11
C ALA A 108 5.86 -0.13 15.08
N ALA A 109 5.72 0.64 13.99
CA ALA A 109 4.80 0.33 12.90
C ALA A 109 5.19 -0.97 12.16
N GLN A 110 6.49 -1.21 11.94
CA GLN A 110 6.99 -2.48 11.40
C GLN A 110 6.66 -3.67 12.32
N GLU A 111 6.76 -3.50 13.64
CA GLU A 111 6.37 -4.52 14.62
C GLU A 111 4.86 -4.78 14.62
N LEU A 112 4.05 -3.71 14.53
CA LEU A 112 2.59 -3.80 14.40
C LEU A 112 2.18 -4.65 13.19
N ASN A 113 2.82 -4.43 12.05
CA ASN A 113 2.60 -5.19 10.82
C ASN A 113 3.10 -6.63 10.91
N SER A 114 4.31 -6.84 11.41
CA SER A 114 4.90 -8.16 11.57
C SER A 114 4.07 -9.06 12.50
N ALA A 115 3.42 -8.48 13.51
CA ALA A 115 2.56 -9.22 14.43
C ALA A 115 1.29 -9.82 13.77
N GLN A 116 0.91 -9.32 12.59
CA GLN A 116 -0.22 -9.82 11.81
C GLN A 116 0.15 -11.02 10.92
N ALA A 117 1.43 -11.43 10.89
CA ALA A 117 1.84 -12.61 10.15
C ALA A 117 1.03 -13.86 10.58
N PRO A 118 0.71 -14.77 9.63
CA PRO A 118 1.15 -14.76 8.22
C PRO A 118 0.28 -13.92 7.26
N THR A 119 -0.66 -13.12 7.76
CA THR A 119 -1.61 -12.38 6.92
C THR A 119 -0.88 -11.30 6.09
N PRO A 120 -1.04 -11.28 4.74
CA PRO A 120 -0.39 -10.27 3.91
C PRO A 120 -0.95 -8.86 4.13
N ILE A 121 -0.09 -7.85 4.07
CA ILE A 121 -0.45 -6.44 4.27
C ILE A 121 -0.09 -5.62 3.03
N ILE A 122 -0.99 -4.71 2.67
CA ILE A 122 -0.73 -3.57 1.79
C ILE A 122 -1.03 -2.32 2.60
N TYR A 123 -0.04 -1.45 2.81
CA TYR A 123 -0.25 -0.22 3.58
C TYR A 123 -0.59 0.96 2.67
N SER A 124 -1.30 1.95 3.21
CA SER A 124 -1.49 3.27 2.62
C SER A 124 -0.41 4.22 3.12
N GLY A 125 -0.14 5.27 2.34
CA GLY A 125 0.57 6.46 2.84
C GLY A 125 1.91 6.76 2.16
N LEU A 126 2.25 6.08 1.05
CA LEU A 126 3.50 6.28 0.28
C LEU A 126 3.81 7.75 -0.14
N ARG A 127 2.96 8.72 0.21
CA ARG A 127 3.26 10.16 0.21
C ARG A 127 4.37 10.60 1.20
N ILE A 128 4.73 9.82 2.21
CA ILE A 128 5.79 10.17 3.18
C ILE A 128 7.09 9.44 2.82
N ASP A 129 8.21 10.16 2.78
CA ASP A 129 9.49 9.66 2.25
C ASP A 129 9.97 8.35 2.92
N ASP A 130 9.72 8.16 4.22
CA ASP A 130 10.22 6.99 4.97
C ASP A 130 9.21 5.85 5.08
N GLU A 131 7.98 6.00 4.58
CA GLU A 131 6.97 4.94 4.72
C GLU A 131 7.29 3.68 3.92
N LYS A 132 8.05 3.80 2.84
CA LYS A 132 8.55 2.63 2.09
C LYS A 132 9.40 1.70 2.95
N GLU A 133 9.95 2.18 4.06
CA GLU A 133 10.71 1.34 4.99
C GLU A 133 9.81 0.33 5.74
N LEU A 134 8.47 0.48 5.71
CA LEU A 134 7.54 -0.55 6.19
C LEU A 134 7.68 -1.88 5.46
N ASN A 135 8.25 -1.87 4.24
CA ASN A 135 8.51 -3.06 3.41
C ASN A 135 9.46 -4.09 4.04
N VAL A 136 10.21 -3.69 5.08
CA VAL A 136 11.06 -4.60 5.88
C VAL A 136 10.21 -5.65 6.61
N SER A 137 8.95 -5.35 6.92
CA SER A 137 8.04 -6.31 7.54
C SER A 137 7.77 -7.50 6.59
N PRO A 138 7.97 -8.75 7.03
CA PRO A 138 7.99 -9.91 6.13
C PRO A 138 6.65 -10.23 5.46
N ASN A 139 5.54 -9.82 6.07
CA ASN A 139 4.19 -9.99 5.54
C ASN A 139 3.66 -8.77 4.78
N VAL A 140 4.41 -7.66 4.70
CA VAL A 140 4.06 -6.54 3.83
C VAL A 140 4.38 -6.93 2.40
N ILE A 141 3.37 -6.96 1.53
CA ILE A 141 3.50 -7.37 0.12
C ILE A 141 3.39 -6.18 -0.85
N GLY A 142 3.04 -5.00 -0.35
CA GLY A 142 2.93 -3.80 -1.17
C GLY A 142 2.55 -2.56 -0.38
N GLY A 143 2.38 -1.47 -1.11
CA GLY A 143 1.95 -0.19 -0.59
C GLY A 143 1.10 0.54 -1.62
N LEU A 144 0.28 1.47 -1.13
CA LEU A 144 -0.66 2.23 -1.92
C LEU A 144 -0.38 3.72 -1.77
N GLN A 145 -0.44 4.44 -2.89
CA GLN A 145 -0.41 5.89 -2.92
C GLN A 145 -1.73 6.47 -3.41
N GLU A 146 -2.29 7.38 -2.62
CA GLU A 146 -3.51 8.09 -2.97
C GLU A 146 -3.26 9.34 -3.83
N GLY A 147 -4.19 9.59 -4.76
CA GLY A 147 -4.18 10.77 -5.61
C GLY A 147 -3.00 10.78 -6.57
N CYS A 148 -2.72 9.68 -7.24
CA CYS A 148 -1.56 9.59 -8.10
C CYS A 148 -1.75 10.27 -9.46
N TYR A 149 -0.71 10.97 -9.93
CA TYR A 149 -0.58 11.63 -11.23
C TYR A 149 -1.61 12.73 -11.58
N SER A 150 -2.77 12.75 -10.93
CA SER A 150 -3.81 13.77 -11.06
C SER A 150 -4.42 14.13 -9.71
N SER A 151 -4.91 15.36 -9.62
CA SER A 151 -5.88 15.78 -8.61
C SER A 151 -7.27 15.79 -9.25
N ARG A 152 -8.30 16.10 -8.46
CA ARG A 152 -9.70 16.13 -8.90
C ARG A 152 -9.92 17.01 -10.14
N ASP A 153 -9.17 18.10 -10.27
CA ASP A 153 -9.45 19.16 -11.25
C ASP A 153 -8.26 19.47 -12.17
N GLU A 154 -7.06 18.94 -11.87
CA GLU A 154 -5.84 19.20 -12.66
C GLU A 154 -4.82 18.07 -12.54
N PRO A 155 -4.02 17.79 -13.59
CA PRO A 155 -2.82 16.95 -13.46
C PRO A 155 -1.97 17.44 -12.30
N LYS A 156 -1.40 16.52 -11.51
CA LYS A 156 -0.50 16.95 -10.45
C LYS A 156 0.71 17.66 -11.07
N ALA A 157 1.20 18.69 -10.40
CA ALA A 157 2.44 19.34 -10.80
C ALA A 157 3.56 18.29 -10.97
N ILE A 158 4.40 18.47 -12.00
CA ILE A 158 5.49 17.54 -12.39
C ILE A 158 6.35 17.12 -11.19
N LYS A 159 6.57 18.02 -10.22
CA LYS A 159 7.33 17.74 -8.99
C LYS A 159 6.78 16.57 -8.16
N TYR A 160 5.48 16.31 -8.21
CA TYR A 160 4.86 15.17 -7.50
C TYR A 160 4.96 13.87 -8.30
N TRP A 161 5.12 13.94 -9.62
CA TRP A 161 5.28 12.75 -10.45
C TRP A 161 6.60 12.06 -10.16
N ALA A 162 7.69 12.81 -10.08
CA ALA A 162 8.99 12.26 -9.74
C ALA A 162 8.98 11.49 -8.41
N LEU A 163 8.28 12.00 -7.39
CA LEU A 163 8.12 11.28 -6.12
C LEU A 163 7.35 9.97 -6.29
N ILE A 164 6.22 10.00 -7.01
CA ILE A 164 5.39 8.81 -7.25
C ILE A 164 6.15 7.77 -8.06
N GLU A 165 6.83 8.17 -9.14
CA GLU A 165 7.65 7.30 -9.99
C GLU A 165 8.82 6.70 -9.20
N ASN A 166 9.49 7.49 -8.35
CA ASN A 166 10.56 6.99 -7.50
C ASN A 166 10.04 5.97 -6.48
N ASN A 167 8.86 6.17 -5.92
CA ASN A 167 8.23 5.19 -5.05
C ASN A 167 7.88 3.92 -5.82
N GLU A 168 7.29 4.02 -7.00
CA GLU A 168 6.98 2.87 -7.86
C GLU A 168 8.22 2.03 -8.16
N ILE A 169 9.31 2.68 -8.56
CA ILE A 169 10.60 2.05 -8.82
C ILE A 169 11.16 1.38 -7.55
N ALA A 170 11.11 2.07 -6.41
CA ALA A 170 11.61 1.54 -5.14
C ALA A 170 10.82 0.29 -4.70
N MET A 171 9.50 0.31 -4.81
CA MET A 171 8.65 -0.85 -4.51
C MET A 171 8.99 -2.03 -5.44
N ALA A 172 9.14 -1.77 -6.74
CA ALA A 172 9.51 -2.80 -7.71
C ALA A 172 10.89 -3.41 -7.44
N GLN A 173 11.89 -2.58 -7.09
CA GLN A 173 13.24 -3.04 -6.71
C GLN A 173 13.23 -3.94 -5.47
N GLN A 174 12.29 -3.74 -4.56
CA GLN A 174 12.10 -4.55 -3.35
C GLN A 174 11.17 -5.76 -3.58
N GLY A 175 10.69 -5.97 -4.80
CA GLY A 175 9.74 -7.04 -5.13
C GLY A 175 8.38 -6.86 -4.47
N LYS A 176 7.98 -5.62 -4.18
CA LYS A 176 6.70 -5.26 -3.55
C LYS A 176 5.75 -4.68 -4.58
N MET A 177 4.44 -4.84 -4.36
CA MET A 177 3.42 -4.21 -5.19
C MET A 177 3.33 -2.72 -4.90
N PHE A 178 3.12 -1.93 -5.96
CA PHE A 178 2.77 -0.52 -5.85
C PHE A 178 1.35 -0.32 -6.40
N LEU A 179 0.46 0.20 -5.56
CA LEU A 179 -0.92 0.46 -5.92
C LEU A 179 -1.18 1.97 -6.02
N LEU A 180 -1.98 2.35 -7.00
CA LEU A 180 -2.44 3.73 -7.18
C LEU A 180 -3.93 3.80 -6.85
N LEU A 181 -4.32 4.60 -5.86
CA LEU A 181 -5.72 4.95 -5.67
C LEU A 181 -6.00 6.30 -6.31
N TRP A 182 -6.85 6.28 -7.34
CA TRP A 182 -7.35 7.51 -7.95
C TRP A 182 -8.48 8.09 -7.10
N GLY A 183 -8.36 9.37 -6.73
CA GLY A 183 -9.46 10.11 -6.13
C GLY A 183 -10.59 10.25 -7.15
N ARG A 184 -11.83 9.96 -6.74
CA ARG A 184 -13.00 10.07 -7.63
C ARG A 184 -13.02 11.43 -8.32
N HIS A 185 -13.04 11.39 -9.65
CA HIS A 185 -13.51 12.49 -10.49
C HIS A 185 -14.88 12.91 -9.95
N GLY A 186 -14.98 14.13 -9.40
CA GLY A 186 -16.28 14.72 -9.11
C GLY A 186 -17.11 14.68 -10.39
N ARG A 187 -18.33 14.15 -10.32
CA ARG A 187 -19.28 14.07 -11.46
C ARG A 187 -19.61 15.46 -11.99
N ARG A 188 -18.73 16.04 -12.79
CA ARG A 188 -19.02 17.09 -13.76
C ARG A 188 -18.42 16.67 -15.09
N GLU A 189 -19.24 15.93 -15.82
CA GLU A 189 -19.38 16.10 -17.28
C GLU A 189 -18.08 16.03 -18.10
N GLN A 190 -17.45 14.85 -18.18
CA GLN A 190 -16.56 14.52 -19.30
C GLN A 190 -17.23 13.48 -20.20
N ARG A 191 -17.94 13.97 -21.22
CA ARG A 191 -18.27 13.18 -22.42
C ARG A 191 -16.99 13.05 -23.25
N GLY A 192 -16.42 11.85 -23.32
CA GLY A 192 -15.67 11.44 -24.52
C GLY A 192 -14.16 11.26 -24.44
N ARG A 193 -13.52 11.13 -23.28
CA ARG A 193 -12.11 10.67 -23.21
C ARG A 193 -11.91 9.63 -22.12
N GLN A 194 -11.46 8.44 -22.50
CA GLN A 194 -11.00 7.39 -21.59
C GLN A 194 -9.49 7.51 -21.37
N PRO A 195 -9.02 7.77 -20.15
CA PRO A 195 -7.76 7.21 -19.68
C PRO A 195 -8.04 5.87 -18.99
N ALA A 196 -7.31 4.83 -19.38
CA ALA A 196 -7.35 3.51 -18.77
C ALA A 196 -6.00 3.23 -18.10
N ILE A 197 -6.00 3.10 -16.77
CA ILE A 197 -5.29 2.06 -16.02
C ILE A 197 -6.19 1.74 -14.82
N TYR A 198 -6.73 0.52 -14.76
CA TYR A 198 -7.56 0.04 -13.66
C TYR A 198 -6.81 -1.07 -12.91
N LEU A 199 -6.38 -0.79 -11.67
CA LEU A 199 -6.31 -1.84 -10.65
C LEU A 199 -7.47 -1.60 -9.69
N GLN A 200 -8.32 -2.61 -9.57
CA GLN A 200 -9.55 -2.58 -8.80
C GLN A 200 -9.54 -3.70 -7.77
N PHE A 201 -9.57 -3.29 -6.51
CA PHE A 201 -9.81 -4.16 -5.37
C PHE A 201 -11.19 -3.83 -4.81
N ILE A 202 -11.95 -4.85 -4.44
CA ILE A 202 -13.18 -4.66 -3.67
C ILE A 202 -12.76 -4.56 -2.21
N SER A 203 -12.74 -3.32 -1.70
CA SER A 203 -12.73 -3.06 -0.26
C SER A 203 -14.18 -3.03 0.22
N THR A 204 -14.54 -3.90 1.16
CA THR A 204 -15.86 -3.88 1.79
C THR A 204 -15.79 -3.09 3.08
N ASP A 205 -16.32 -1.86 3.06
CA ASP A 205 -16.61 -1.12 4.28
C ASP A 205 -17.96 -1.60 4.84
N ILE A 206 -17.89 -2.45 5.86
CA ILE A 206 -19.06 -3.10 6.49
C ILE A 206 -19.98 -2.07 7.17
N ARG A 207 -19.55 -0.82 7.39
CA ARG A 207 -20.32 0.14 8.21
C ARG A 207 -21.42 0.91 7.48
N SER A 208 -21.50 0.90 6.16
CA SER A 208 -22.41 1.83 5.47
C SER A 208 -23.68 1.25 4.86
N GLY A 209 -23.86 -0.07 4.72
CA GLY A 209 -25.06 -0.64 4.06
C GLY A 209 -25.32 -0.09 2.65
N ILE A 210 -24.34 0.61 2.08
CA ILE A 210 -24.37 1.20 0.75
C ILE A 210 -23.42 0.35 -0.09
N ASP A 211 -24.00 -0.33 -1.08
CA ASP A 211 -23.26 -1.00 -2.14
C ASP A 211 -22.46 0.06 -2.92
N ARG A 212 -21.17 0.16 -2.66
CA ARG A 212 -20.27 1.13 -3.30
C ARG A 212 -19.57 0.45 -4.48
N SER A 213 -20.19 0.60 -5.65
CA SER A 213 -19.63 0.45 -7.02
C SER A 213 -18.62 -0.69 -7.24
N VAL A 214 -19.14 -1.79 -7.79
CA VAL A 214 -18.44 -2.94 -8.36
C VAL A 214 -17.72 -2.59 -9.66
N GLY A 215 -16.57 -3.22 -9.86
CA GLY A 215 -15.94 -3.39 -11.15
C GLY A 215 -14.86 -4.47 -11.01
N VAL A 216 -14.48 -5.03 -12.14
CA VAL A 216 -13.78 -6.31 -12.24
C VAL A 216 -12.40 -6.05 -12.85
N VAL A 217 -11.33 -6.53 -12.21
CA VAL A 217 -10.04 -6.73 -12.87
C VAL A 217 -9.89 -8.20 -13.23
N ARG A 218 -9.45 -8.45 -14.46
CA ARG A 218 -8.90 -9.73 -14.89
C ARG A 218 -7.39 -9.57 -15.04
N ASP A 219 -6.64 -10.48 -14.41
CA ASP A 219 -5.19 -10.48 -14.37
C ASP A 219 -4.53 -10.30 -15.75
N ALA A 220 -3.49 -9.46 -15.77
CA ALA A 220 -2.39 -9.56 -16.72
C ALA A 220 -1.06 -9.30 -15.99
N PHE A 221 -0.77 -10.07 -14.94
CA PHE A 221 0.59 -10.20 -14.41
C PHE A 221 1.02 -11.67 -14.53
N ALA A 222 1.62 -12.01 -15.66
CA ALA A 222 2.43 -13.21 -15.75
C ALA A 222 3.73 -12.94 -14.97
N LEU A 223 3.92 -13.63 -13.84
CA LEU A 223 5.24 -13.72 -13.20
C LEU A 223 6.27 -14.18 -14.25
N PRO A 224 7.51 -13.66 -14.25
CA PRO A 224 8.55 -14.15 -15.15
C PRO A 224 8.76 -15.63 -14.85
N ARG A 225 8.37 -16.50 -15.80
CA ARG A 225 8.89 -17.87 -15.79
C ARG A 225 10.39 -17.74 -15.97
N HIS A 226 11.17 -18.17 -14.99
CA HIS A 226 12.61 -18.37 -15.16
C HIS A 226 12.82 -19.23 -16.40
N ALA A 227 13.28 -18.60 -17.49
CA ALA A 227 13.73 -19.31 -18.66
C ALA A 227 14.96 -20.12 -18.23
N GLY A 228 14.81 -21.43 -18.19
CA GLY A 228 15.94 -22.34 -17.96
C GLY A 228 17.05 -22.06 -18.97
N ASN A 229 18.28 -22.02 -18.46
CA ASN A 229 19.51 -21.86 -19.24
C ASN A 229 19.57 -22.89 -20.38
N ALA A 230 19.25 -22.45 -21.60
CA ALA A 230 19.64 -23.14 -22.82
C ALA A 230 21.09 -22.77 -23.14
N SER A 231 22.02 -23.65 -22.77
CA SER A 231 23.41 -23.63 -23.20
C SER A 231 23.51 -23.53 -24.73
N ARG A 232 23.90 -22.36 -25.24
CA ARG A 232 24.31 -22.19 -26.64
C ARG A 232 25.79 -22.54 -26.75
N ARG A 233 26.08 -23.66 -27.43
CA ARG A 233 27.40 -24.02 -27.93
C ARG A 233 27.89 -22.93 -28.90
N SER A 234 29.03 -22.33 -28.59
CA SER A 234 29.81 -21.49 -29.50
C SER A 234 30.49 -22.36 -30.55
N GLY A 235 30.12 -22.19 -31.83
CA GLY A 235 30.89 -22.68 -32.98
C GLY A 235 31.96 -21.66 -33.39
N PRO A 236 33.07 -22.09 -34.01
CA PRO A 236 34.20 -21.22 -34.32
C PRO A 236 33.93 -20.32 -35.54
N THR A 237 34.19 -19.03 -35.38
CA THR A 237 34.24 -18.03 -36.46
C THR A 237 35.51 -18.22 -37.30
N ARG A 238 35.35 -18.34 -38.62
CA ARG A 238 36.43 -18.25 -39.62
C ARG A 238 36.97 -16.81 -39.70
N PRO A 239 38.26 -16.63 -40.04
CA PRO A 239 38.83 -15.31 -40.32
C PRO A 239 38.48 -14.87 -41.75
N ASP A 240 38.17 -13.59 -41.91
CA ASP A 240 38.06 -12.94 -43.22
C ASP A 240 39.31 -12.08 -43.48
N PRO A 241 39.82 -12.01 -44.73
CA PRO A 241 41.13 -11.47 -45.04
C PRO A 241 41.11 -9.96 -45.29
N GLU A 242 42.25 -9.36 -44.94
CA GLU A 242 42.89 -8.18 -45.53
C GLU A 242 42.07 -7.26 -46.45
N ARG A 243 41.98 -5.98 -46.05
CA ARG A 243 41.97 -4.87 -47.02
C ARG A 243 42.87 -3.73 -46.58
N HIS A 244 43.87 -3.49 -47.41
CA HIS A 244 44.91 -2.49 -47.31
C HIS A 244 44.44 -1.03 -47.52
N GLN A 245 45.13 -0.13 -46.79
CA GLN A 245 45.74 1.16 -47.17
C GLN A 245 44.91 2.37 -47.66
N ARG A 246 45.16 3.51 -46.99
CA ARG A 246 45.68 4.85 -47.47
C ARG A 246 45.42 5.87 -46.32
N SER A 247 46.40 6.51 -45.65
CA SER A 247 47.25 7.68 -46.01
C SER A 247 46.42 8.81 -46.68
N GLU A 248 46.37 10.09 -46.29
CA GLU A 248 47.31 11.09 -45.74
C GLU A 248 46.50 12.18 -44.96
N ALA A 249 47.00 12.76 -43.87
CA ALA A 249 47.62 14.10 -43.71
C ALA A 249 46.73 15.33 -44.06
N ASP A 250 46.27 16.07 -43.04
CA ASP A 250 46.82 17.37 -42.58
C ASP A 250 46.41 17.61 -41.11
#